data_AF-A0A2V5U7M7-F1
#
_entry.id   AF-A0A2V5U7M7-F1
#
_cell.length_a   1.000
_cell.length_b   1.000
_cell.length_c   1.000
_cell.angle_alpha   90.00
_cell.angle_beta   90.00
_cell.angle_gamma   90.00
#
_symmetry.space_group_name_H-M   'P 1'
#
loop_
_entity.id
_entity.type
_entity.pdbx_description
1 polymer ?
#
loop_
_entity_poly.entity_id
_entity_poly.type
_entity_poly.pdbx_seq_one_letter_code
_entity_poly.pdbx_strand_id
1 'polypeptide(L)'
;MNRHERGLEFKVGIFVFVGLAMLGALLVQFGRLGEGFKTYYTITVRFNDAGGLLKGTDVLLAGARIGKVAGGPKLVREGGGVAVPLKIYDYIKIPEGTKFTVGSSGLLGDRFVNVTMPSGQPKAYLPPNADVSGARETGIDDLTREGGALVNDLRGTVQKIDTTVNRLNQDTLSSANMENLKSSMEHLNQATGALAESSKKLDGVIEQADSTM
;
A
#
# COMPACT_ATOMS: atom_id res chain seq x y z
N MET A 1 -10.60 -29.40 -74.87
CA MET A 1 -11.26 -29.08 -73.59
C MET A 1 -12.69 -28.66 -73.86
N ASN A 2 -13.64 -29.46 -73.37
CA ASN A 2 -15.06 -29.32 -73.71
C ASN A 2 -15.65 -28.08 -73.04
N ARG A 3 -16.53 -27.34 -73.74
CA ARG A 3 -17.15 -26.10 -73.20
C ARG A 3 -17.91 -26.33 -71.88
N HIS A 4 -18.31 -27.57 -71.59
CA HIS A 4 -18.94 -27.97 -70.33
C HIS A 4 -17.98 -27.95 -69.13
N GLU A 5 -16.69 -28.25 -69.31
CA GLU A 5 -15.70 -28.29 -68.21
C GLU A 5 -15.36 -26.88 -67.71
N ARG A 6 -15.24 -25.91 -68.63
CA ARG A 6 -14.95 -24.51 -68.30
C ARG A 6 -16.03 -23.84 -67.44
N GLY A 7 -17.30 -24.22 -67.61
CA GLY A 7 -18.40 -23.69 -66.81
C GLY A 7 -18.41 -24.22 -65.37
N LEU A 8 -17.94 -25.45 -65.17
CA LEU A 8 -17.78 -26.07 -63.85
C LEU A 8 -16.60 -25.45 -63.09
N GLU A 9 -15.45 -25.30 -63.76
CA GLU A 9 -14.26 -24.65 -63.20
C GLU A 9 -14.56 -23.23 -62.70
N PHE A 10 -15.31 -22.44 -63.48
CA PHE A 10 -15.71 -21.08 -63.09
C PHE A 10 -16.65 -21.04 -61.88
N LYS A 11 -17.61 -21.97 -61.80
CA LYS A 11 -18.52 -22.09 -60.64
C LYS A 11 -17.80 -22.47 -59.36
N VAL A 12 -16.84 -23.39 -59.45
CA VAL A 12 -15.99 -23.79 -58.31
C VAL A 12 -15.11 -22.61 -57.88
N GLY A 13 -14.53 -21.86 -58.83
CA GLY A 13 -13.78 -20.65 -58.55
C GLY A 13 -14.58 -19.59 -57.79
N ILE A 14 -15.82 -19.31 -58.21
CA ILE A 14 -16.73 -18.40 -57.51
C ILE A 14 -17.06 -18.92 -56.10
N PHE A 15 -17.34 -20.21 -55.94
CA PHE A 15 -17.66 -20.79 -54.64
C PHE A 15 -16.50 -20.62 -53.64
N VAL A 16 -15.27 -20.93 -54.08
CA VAL A 16 -14.07 -20.76 -53.27
C VAL A 16 -13.82 -19.28 -52.96
N PHE A 17 -14.00 -18.39 -53.93
CA PHE A 17 -13.84 -16.95 -53.72
C PHE A 17 -14.82 -16.40 -52.69
N VAL A 18 -16.10 -16.78 -52.78
CA VAL A 18 -17.13 -16.38 -51.79
C VAL A 18 -16.80 -16.95 -50.41
N GLY A 19 -16.34 -18.20 -50.33
CA GLY A 19 -15.89 -18.81 -49.08
C GLY A 19 -14.72 -18.05 -48.45
N LEU A 20 -13.71 -17.69 -49.23
CA LEU A 20 -12.57 -16.87 -48.78
C LEU A 20 -13.00 -15.46 -48.37
N ALA A 21 -13.93 -14.84 -49.11
CA ALA A 21 -14.47 -13.53 -48.77
C ALA A 21 -15.24 -13.55 -47.44
N MET A 22 -16.08 -14.57 -47.22
CA MET A 22 -16.74 -14.77 -45.92
C MET A 22 -15.74 -14.99 -44.80
N LEU A 23 -14.73 -15.83 -45.02
CA LEU A 23 -13.71 -16.12 -44.00
C LEU A 23 -12.89 -14.87 -43.68
N GLY A 24 -12.51 -14.08 -44.69
CA GLY A 24 -11.89 -12.77 -44.52
C GLY A 24 -12.78 -11.79 -43.74
N ALA A 25 -14.07 -11.75 -44.05
CA ALA A 25 -15.03 -10.92 -43.31
C ALA A 25 -15.16 -11.35 -41.84
N LEU A 26 -15.17 -12.66 -41.56
CA LEU A 26 -15.17 -13.19 -40.20
C LEU A 26 -13.87 -12.85 -39.47
N LEU A 27 -12.71 -12.99 -40.12
CA LEU A 27 -11.43 -12.61 -39.53
C LEU A 27 -11.37 -11.12 -39.19
N VAL A 28 -11.91 -10.25 -40.04
CA VAL A 28 -12.01 -8.82 -39.76
C VAL A 28 -13.01 -8.56 -38.64
N GLN A 29 -14.17 -9.22 -38.64
CA GLN A 29 -15.21 -9.04 -37.63
C GLN A 29 -14.73 -9.50 -36.25
N PHE A 30 -14.20 -10.72 -36.15
CA PHE A 30 -13.67 -11.29 -34.91
C PHE A 30 -12.32 -10.69 -34.50
N GLY A 31 -11.47 -10.33 -35.45
CA GLY A 31 -10.22 -9.60 -35.17
C GLY A 31 -10.46 -8.20 -34.61
N ARG A 32 -11.58 -7.56 -34.97
CA ARG A 32 -11.99 -6.24 -34.45
C ARG A 32 -12.92 -6.32 -33.23
N LEU A 33 -13.36 -7.50 -32.81
CA LEU A 33 -14.29 -7.68 -31.67
C LEU A 33 -13.70 -7.19 -30.33
N GLY A 34 -12.38 -6.96 -30.23
CA GLY A 34 -11.75 -6.37 -29.04
C GLY A 34 -11.73 -4.83 -29.01
N GLU A 35 -11.86 -4.17 -30.17
CA GLU A 35 -11.66 -2.74 -30.40
C GLU A 35 -12.77 -2.16 -31.31
N GLY A 36 -14.01 -2.64 -31.17
CA GLY A 36 -15.16 -2.05 -31.86
C GLY A 36 -15.19 -0.53 -31.66
N PHE A 37 -15.56 0.20 -32.73
CA PHE A 37 -15.66 1.67 -32.98
C PHE A 37 -15.99 2.61 -31.81
N LYS A 38 -15.37 2.42 -30.65
CA LYS A 38 -15.43 3.30 -29.51
C LYS A 38 -14.32 4.30 -29.69
N THR A 39 -14.65 5.57 -29.62
CA THR A 39 -13.66 6.64 -29.62
C THR A 39 -13.05 6.74 -28.22
N TYR A 40 -11.74 6.88 -28.17
CA TYR A 40 -10.98 6.99 -26.94
C TYR A 40 -10.05 8.17 -27.00
N TYR A 41 -9.84 8.81 -25.86
CA TYR A 41 -8.74 9.72 -25.63
C TYR A 41 -7.73 9.07 -24.70
N THR A 42 -6.47 9.49 -24.83
CA THR A 42 -5.37 8.93 -24.06
C THR A 42 -5.07 9.80 -22.85
N ILE A 43 -4.75 9.19 -21.72
CA ILE A 43 -4.19 9.86 -20.54
C ILE A 43 -2.95 9.06 -20.14
N THR A 44 -1.85 9.72 -19.83
CA THR A 44 -0.66 9.04 -19.29
C THR A 44 -0.66 9.17 -17.79
N VAL A 45 -0.64 8.04 -17.08
CA VAL A 45 -0.57 8.02 -15.62
C VAL A 45 0.80 7.52 -15.19
N ARG A 46 1.48 8.28 -14.34
CA ARG A 46 2.77 7.89 -13.75
C ARG A 46 2.55 7.22 -12.42
N PHE A 47 2.97 5.98 -12.30
CA PHE A 47 2.95 5.22 -11.05
C PHE A 47 4.36 4.99 -10.55
N ASN A 48 4.55 4.93 -9.24
CA ASN A 48 5.82 4.47 -8.65
C ASN A 48 6.06 2.98 -8.92
N ASP A 49 4.97 2.20 -8.95
CA ASP A 49 4.96 0.77 -9.20
C ASP A 49 3.69 0.41 -9.98
N ALA A 50 3.86 -0.25 -11.13
CA ALA A 50 2.77 -0.75 -11.97
C ALA A 50 2.88 -2.28 -12.17
N GLY A 51 3.50 -2.98 -11.21
CA GLY A 51 3.67 -4.42 -11.24
C GLY A 51 2.36 -5.15 -11.50
N GLY A 52 2.32 -5.95 -12.57
CA GLY A 52 1.15 -6.72 -12.99
C GLY A 52 0.16 -6.00 -13.90
N LEU A 53 0.35 -4.70 -14.20
CA LEU A 53 -0.43 -4.03 -15.25
C LEU A 53 0.06 -4.45 -16.64
N LEU A 54 -0.87 -4.94 -17.46
CA LEU A 54 -0.61 -5.39 -18.83
C LEU A 54 -1.39 -4.56 -19.84
N LYS A 55 -0.99 -4.62 -21.11
CA LYS A 55 -1.79 -4.04 -22.19
C LYS A 55 -3.17 -4.70 -22.20
N GLY A 56 -4.21 -3.87 -22.24
CA GLY A 56 -5.60 -4.33 -22.24
C GLY A 56 -6.22 -4.49 -20.84
N THR A 57 -5.45 -4.34 -19.77
CA THR A 57 -5.96 -4.27 -18.40
C THR A 57 -7.05 -3.21 -18.27
N ASP A 58 -8.09 -3.51 -17.50
CA ASP A 58 -9.26 -2.65 -17.38
C ASP A 58 -9.01 -1.42 -16.51
N VAL A 59 -9.57 -0.30 -16.97
CA VAL A 59 -9.67 0.94 -16.20
C VAL A 59 -11.10 1.06 -15.70
N LEU A 60 -11.28 1.07 -14.39
CA LEU A 60 -12.56 1.01 -13.70
C LEU A 60 -12.84 2.34 -12.98
N LEU A 61 -14.08 2.79 -13.04
CA LEU A 61 -14.63 3.89 -12.25
C LEU A 61 -15.81 3.33 -11.46
N ALA A 62 -15.71 3.33 -10.13
CA ALA A 62 -16.75 2.76 -9.26
C ALA A 62 -17.15 1.31 -9.67
N GLY A 63 -16.17 0.51 -10.11
CA GLY A 63 -16.38 -0.87 -10.59
C GLY A 63 -16.86 -1.00 -12.05
N ALA A 64 -17.24 0.08 -12.71
CA ALA A 64 -17.63 0.07 -14.11
C ALA A 64 -16.42 0.33 -15.03
N ARG A 65 -16.27 -0.47 -16.08
CA ARG A 65 -15.20 -0.28 -17.07
C ARG A 65 -15.41 1.00 -17.87
N ILE A 66 -14.44 1.92 -17.78
CA ILE A 66 -14.42 3.20 -18.51
C ILE A 66 -13.29 3.29 -19.53
N GLY A 67 -12.44 2.28 -19.61
CA GLY A 67 -11.28 2.30 -20.48
C GLY A 67 -10.42 1.05 -20.36
N LYS A 68 -9.25 1.11 -20.98
CA LYS A 68 -8.23 0.05 -20.92
C LYS A 68 -6.83 0.66 -20.95
N VAL A 69 -5.86 -0.08 -20.44
CA VAL A 69 -4.44 0.23 -20.61
C VAL A 69 -4.04 0.06 -22.09
N ALA A 70 -3.58 1.14 -22.71
CA ALA A 70 -3.28 1.22 -24.14
C ALA A 70 -1.99 0.47 -24.53
N GLY A 71 -1.03 0.42 -23.61
CA GLY A 71 0.27 -0.23 -23.76
C GLY A 71 0.87 -0.53 -22.39
N GLY A 72 1.84 -1.44 -22.35
CA GLY A 72 2.49 -1.83 -21.10
C GLY A 72 3.22 -0.66 -20.41
N PRO A 73 3.49 -0.78 -19.09
CA PRO A 73 4.24 0.24 -18.34
C PRO A 73 5.60 0.53 -18.99
N LYS A 74 5.91 1.80 -19.20
CA LYS A 74 7.21 2.25 -19.72
C LYS A 74 7.99 2.93 -18.62
N LEU A 75 9.25 2.55 -18.44
CA LEU A 75 10.14 3.20 -17.49
C LEU A 75 10.32 4.67 -17.88
N VAL A 76 10.07 5.56 -16.92
CA VAL A 76 10.44 6.97 -17.04
C VAL A 76 11.93 7.06 -16.72
N ARG A 77 12.68 7.82 -17.52
CA ARG A 77 14.11 8.06 -17.25
C ARG A 77 14.26 8.73 -15.87
N GLU A 78 15.40 8.50 -15.22
CA GLU A 78 15.77 9.10 -13.92
C GLU A 78 14.98 8.61 -12.69
N GLY A 79 14.44 7.39 -12.74
CA GLY A 79 13.84 6.76 -11.55
C GLY A 79 12.48 7.32 -11.14
N GLY A 80 11.84 8.13 -11.99
CA GLY A 80 10.52 8.70 -11.77
C GLY A 80 9.34 7.72 -11.89
N GLY A 81 9.58 6.42 -11.74
CA GLY A 81 8.58 5.37 -11.85
C GLY A 81 8.28 4.94 -13.30
N VAL A 82 7.03 4.59 -13.54
CA VAL A 82 6.53 4.03 -14.81
C VAL A 82 5.36 4.83 -15.36
N ALA A 83 5.44 5.20 -16.62
CA ALA A 83 4.37 5.83 -17.38
C ALA A 83 3.48 4.76 -18.01
N VAL A 84 2.20 4.80 -17.68
CA VAL A 84 1.19 3.87 -18.19
C VAL A 84 0.17 4.66 -19.02
N PRO A 85 0.13 4.46 -20.35
CA PRO A 85 -0.86 5.10 -21.19
C PRO A 85 -2.22 4.39 -21.05
N LEU A 86 -3.25 5.14 -20.69
CA LEU A 86 -4.63 4.70 -20.56
C LEU A 86 -5.45 5.23 -21.74
N LYS A 87 -6.33 4.40 -22.29
CA LYS A 87 -7.39 4.79 -23.23
C LYS A 87 -8.71 4.85 -22.47
N ILE A 88 -9.29 6.03 -22.36
CA ILE A 88 -10.57 6.27 -21.71
C ILE A 88 -11.62 6.55 -22.78
N TYR A 89 -12.85 6.06 -22.59
CA TYR A 89 -13.93 6.34 -23.54
C TYR A 89 -14.24 7.84 -23.61
N ASP A 90 -14.42 8.37 -24.83
CA ASP A 90 -14.61 9.82 -25.07
C ASP A 90 -15.81 10.45 -24.35
N TYR A 91 -16.85 9.64 -24.09
CA TYR A 91 -18.05 10.07 -23.38
C TYR A 91 -17.84 10.23 -21.86
N ILE A 92 -16.74 9.70 -21.31
CA ILE A 92 -16.36 9.87 -19.90
C ILE A 92 -15.36 11.01 -19.80
N LYS A 93 -15.76 12.11 -19.16
CA LYS A 93 -14.86 13.22 -18.83
C LYS A 93 -14.29 13.02 -17.44
N ILE A 94 -12.97 12.97 -17.32
CA ILE A 94 -12.28 12.82 -16.04
C ILE A 94 -11.99 14.20 -15.44
N PRO A 95 -12.53 14.54 -14.26
CA PRO A 95 -12.22 15.76 -13.54
C PRO A 95 -10.73 15.91 -13.20
N GLU A 96 -10.25 17.15 -13.09
CA GLU A 96 -8.99 17.41 -12.39
C GLU A 96 -9.09 17.00 -10.92
N GLY A 97 -8.01 16.47 -10.35
CA GLY A 97 -7.99 15.93 -8.99
C GLY A 97 -8.50 14.49 -8.86
N THR A 98 -8.86 13.83 -9.98
CA THR A 98 -9.10 12.39 -10.00
C THR A 98 -7.85 11.61 -9.61
N LYS A 99 -8.02 10.64 -8.72
CA LYS A 99 -6.98 9.73 -8.28
C LYS A 99 -7.04 8.45 -9.10
N PHE A 100 -5.89 8.04 -9.62
CA PHE A 100 -5.71 6.78 -10.31
C PHE A 100 -4.91 5.85 -9.38
N THR A 101 -5.45 4.67 -9.11
CA THR A 101 -4.82 3.69 -8.24
C THR A 101 -4.68 2.35 -8.94
N VAL A 102 -3.54 1.67 -8.76
CA VAL A 102 -3.39 0.28 -9.19
C VAL A 102 -4.02 -0.61 -8.11
N GLY A 103 -5.10 -1.29 -8.46
CA GLY A 103 -5.82 -2.23 -7.61
C GLY A 103 -5.56 -3.68 -8.01
N SER A 104 -5.93 -4.61 -7.12
CA SER A 104 -5.88 -6.04 -7.35
C SER A 104 -7.26 -6.65 -7.22
N SER A 105 -7.64 -7.50 -8.17
CA SER A 105 -8.86 -8.28 -8.12
C SER A 105 -8.52 -9.73 -7.76
N GLY A 106 -9.16 -10.25 -6.72
CA GLY A 106 -9.06 -11.65 -6.31
C GLY A 106 -7.69 -12.08 -5.75
N LEU A 107 -7.57 -13.39 -5.51
CA LEU A 107 -6.38 -14.02 -4.91
C LEU A 107 -5.26 -14.29 -5.92
N LEU A 108 -5.56 -14.29 -7.22
CA LEU A 108 -4.60 -14.58 -8.28
C LEU A 108 -3.79 -13.36 -8.72
N GLY A 109 -4.11 -12.16 -8.20
CA GLY A 109 -3.33 -10.96 -8.44
C GLY A 109 -3.63 -10.23 -9.75
N ASP A 110 -4.78 -10.49 -10.37
CA ASP A 110 -5.22 -9.73 -11.55
C ASP A 110 -5.26 -8.25 -11.22
N ARG A 111 -4.57 -7.41 -12.00
CA ARG A 111 -4.49 -5.97 -11.74
C ARG A 111 -5.51 -5.21 -12.56
N PHE A 112 -5.97 -4.09 -12.01
CA PHE A 112 -6.79 -3.11 -12.70
C PHE A 112 -6.38 -1.69 -12.29
N VAL A 113 -6.75 -0.70 -13.11
CA VAL A 113 -6.60 0.70 -12.74
C VAL A 113 -7.94 1.19 -12.20
N ASN A 114 -7.99 1.48 -10.91
CA ASN A 114 -9.13 2.11 -10.27
C ASN A 114 -9.05 3.63 -10.43
N VAL A 115 -10.20 4.25 -10.68
CA VAL A 115 -10.34 5.69 -10.91
C VAL A 115 -11.32 6.22 -9.88
N THR A 116 -10.85 7.11 -9.02
CA THR A 116 -11.65 7.76 -7.98
C THR A 116 -11.76 9.24 -8.26
N MET A 117 -12.98 9.70 -8.57
CA MET A 117 -13.25 11.12 -8.81
C MET A 117 -13.26 11.91 -7.49
N PRO A 118 -12.85 13.19 -7.50
CA PRO A 118 -12.95 14.05 -6.33
C PRO A 118 -14.41 14.30 -5.97
N SER A 119 -14.68 14.50 -4.68
CA SER A 119 -16.01 14.88 -4.20
C SER A 119 -16.35 16.31 -4.61
N GLY A 120 -17.60 16.55 -5.04
CA GLY A 120 -18.11 17.86 -5.40
C GLY A 120 -18.17 18.13 -6.90
N GLN A 121 -18.48 19.37 -7.28
CA GLN A 121 -18.54 19.76 -8.69
C GLN A 121 -17.14 19.95 -9.28
N PRO A 122 -16.83 19.30 -10.42
CA PRO A 122 -15.57 19.52 -11.14
C PRO A 122 -15.42 20.98 -11.56
N LYS A 123 -14.27 21.58 -11.26
CA LYS A 123 -13.91 22.92 -11.76
C LYS A 123 -13.30 22.86 -13.16
N ALA A 124 -12.62 21.76 -13.48
CA ALA A 124 -11.94 21.51 -14.73
C ALA A 124 -11.87 20.00 -15.01
N TYR A 125 -11.57 19.65 -16.26
CA TYR A 125 -11.42 18.28 -16.74
C TYR A 125 -10.04 18.09 -17.36
N LEU A 126 -9.49 16.88 -17.21
CA LEU A 126 -8.22 16.52 -17.82
C LEU A 126 -8.32 16.57 -19.36
N PRO A 127 -7.41 17.28 -20.04
CA PRO A 127 -7.38 17.29 -21.50
C PRO A 127 -6.91 15.93 -22.05
N PRO A 128 -7.20 15.63 -23.33
CA PRO A 128 -6.55 14.54 -24.03
C PRO A 128 -5.02 14.64 -23.94
N ASN A 129 -4.38 13.51 -23.71
CA ASN A 129 -2.94 13.35 -23.49
C ASN A 129 -2.40 14.01 -22.22
N ALA A 130 -3.25 14.30 -21.24
CA ALA A 130 -2.80 14.75 -19.93
C ALA A 130 -1.82 13.74 -19.29
N ASP A 131 -0.80 14.27 -18.61
CA ASP A 131 0.13 13.51 -17.78
C ASP A 131 -0.21 13.76 -16.32
N VAL A 132 -0.57 12.70 -15.59
CA VAL A 132 -1.04 12.76 -14.21
C VAL A 132 -0.31 11.75 -13.33
N SER A 133 -0.18 12.07 -12.05
CA SER A 133 0.40 11.14 -11.07
C SER A 133 -0.67 10.20 -10.53
N GLY A 134 -0.37 8.90 -10.54
CA GLY A 134 -1.14 7.85 -9.91
C GLY A 134 -0.46 7.31 -8.66
N ALA A 135 -1.23 6.59 -7.85
CA ALA A 135 -0.74 5.89 -6.66
C ALA A 135 -0.99 4.37 -6.80
N ARG A 136 -0.44 3.58 -5.89
CA ARG A 136 -0.83 2.18 -5.73
C ARG A 136 -1.72 2.07 -4.49
N GLU A 137 -2.78 1.28 -4.55
CA GLU A 137 -3.54 0.93 -3.34
C GLU A 137 -2.75 -0.10 -2.52
N THR A 138 -2.91 -0.06 -1.20
CA THR A 138 -2.30 -1.04 -0.28
C THR A 138 -2.96 -2.40 -0.49
N GLY A 139 -2.17 -3.40 -0.88
CA GLY A 139 -2.63 -4.78 -1.08
C GLY A 139 -2.31 -5.72 0.08
N ILE A 140 -2.75 -6.99 -0.02
CA ILE A 140 -2.37 -8.06 0.92
C ILE A 140 -0.85 -8.26 0.96
N ASP A 141 -0.16 -8.08 -0.16
CA ASP A 141 1.31 -8.14 -0.24
C ASP A 141 1.97 -7.09 0.67
N ASP A 142 1.38 -5.89 0.76
CA ASP A 142 1.86 -4.84 1.64
C ASP A 142 1.55 -5.15 3.11
N LEU A 143 0.36 -5.71 3.42
CA LEU A 143 0.02 -6.16 4.77
C LEU A 143 0.97 -7.25 5.28
N THR A 144 1.34 -8.20 4.42
CA THR A 144 2.29 -9.26 4.79
C THR A 144 3.68 -8.69 5.06
N ARG A 145 4.10 -7.70 4.27
CA ARG A 145 5.40 -7.03 4.44
C ARG A 145 5.43 -6.18 5.71
N GLU A 146 4.39 -5.39 5.95
CA GLU A 146 4.24 -4.57 7.14
C GLU A 146 4.07 -5.44 8.41
N GLY A 147 3.32 -6.53 8.31
CA GLY A 147 3.23 -7.55 9.35
C GLY A 147 4.57 -8.21 9.66
N GLY A 148 5.38 -8.51 8.63
CA GLY A 148 6.74 -9.01 8.82
C GLY A 148 7.65 -8.01 9.54
N ALA A 149 7.56 -6.72 9.20
CA ALA A 149 8.27 -5.66 9.91
C ALA A 149 7.82 -5.55 11.38
N LEU A 150 6.51 -5.59 11.63
CA LEU A 150 5.95 -5.58 12.98
C LEU A 150 6.44 -6.76 13.81
N VAL A 151 6.47 -7.98 13.25
CA VAL A 151 6.98 -9.17 13.95
C VAL A 151 8.46 -9.01 14.30
N ASN A 152 9.26 -8.40 13.43
CA ASN A 152 10.67 -8.13 13.72
C ASN A 152 10.84 -7.10 14.85
N ASP A 153 10.05 -6.03 14.84
CA ASP A 153 10.06 -5.02 15.91
C ASP A 153 9.61 -5.58 17.25
N LEU A 154 8.57 -6.43 17.24
CA LEU A 154 8.10 -7.16 18.42
C LEU A 154 9.18 -8.10 18.94
N ARG A 155 9.86 -8.85 18.08
CA ARG A 155 10.96 -9.73 18.47
C ARG A 155 12.09 -8.94 19.14
N GLY A 156 12.46 -7.79 18.57
CA GLY A 156 13.48 -6.91 19.15
C GLY A 156 13.04 -6.35 20.52
N THR A 157 11.77 -6.01 20.67
CA THR A 157 11.19 -5.54 21.94
C THR A 157 11.18 -6.64 22.99
N VAL A 158 10.76 -7.86 22.64
CA VAL A 158 10.76 -9.03 23.54
C VAL A 158 12.19 -9.35 24.00
N GLN A 159 13.18 -9.31 23.10
CA GLN A 159 14.58 -9.50 23.48
C GLN A 159 15.08 -8.45 24.49
N LYS A 160 14.68 -7.18 24.32
CA LYS A 160 14.99 -6.13 25.29
C LYS A 160 14.32 -6.37 26.64
N ILE A 161 13.07 -6.87 26.65
CA ILE A 161 12.35 -7.24 27.86
C ILE A 161 13.06 -8.39 28.57
N ASP A 162 13.38 -9.49 27.88
CA ASP A 162 14.10 -10.63 28.47
C ASP A 162 15.42 -10.19 29.10
N THR A 163 16.16 -9.33 28.40
CA THR A 163 17.43 -8.80 28.92
C THR A 163 17.21 -7.90 30.15
N THR A 164 16.15 -7.10 30.17
CA THR A 164 15.83 -6.21 31.29
C THR A 164 15.35 -7.00 32.50
N VAL A 165 14.49 -8.01 32.31
CA VAL A 165 14.00 -8.89 33.36
C VAL A 165 15.15 -9.70 33.96
N ASN A 166 16.04 -10.24 33.13
CA ASN A 166 17.22 -10.96 33.62
C ASN A 166 18.15 -10.05 34.44
N ARG A 167 18.37 -8.81 34.02
CA ARG A 167 19.11 -7.81 34.82
C ARG A 167 18.42 -7.45 36.12
N LEU A 168 17.10 -7.25 36.13
CA LEU A 168 16.37 -6.96 37.38
C LEU A 168 16.45 -8.10 38.39
N ASN A 169 16.36 -9.34 37.91
CA ASN A 169 16.47 -10.53 38.75
C ASN A 169 17.90 -10.72 39.28
N GLN A 170 18.91 -10.49 38.44
CA GLN A 170 20.30 -10.77 38.78
C GLN A 170 21.02 -9.62 39.50
N ASP A 171 20.75 -8.37 39.12
CA ASP A 171 21.47 -7.20 39.62
C ASP A 171 20.71 -6.48 40.74
N THR A 172 19.39 -6.33 40.63
CA THR A 172 18.60 -5.51 41.58
C THR A 172 18.06 -6.30 42.75
N LEU A 173 17.58 -7.53 42.51
CA LEU A 173 17.02 -8.43 43.53
C LEU A 173 18.06 -9.41 44.10
N SER A 174 19.34 -9.21 43.82
CA SER A 174 20.41 -10.03 44.41
C SER A 174 20.38 -9.90 45.95
N SER A 175 20.72 -10.99 46.64
CA SER A 175 20.78 -11.01 48.11
C SER A 175 21.64 -9.88 48.68
N ALA A 176 22.69 -9.47 47.95
CA ALA A 176 23.56 -8.36 48.32
C ALA A 176 22.84 -7.00 48.36
N ASN A 177 21.93 -6.72 47.43
CA ASN A 177 21.16 -5.47 47.45
C ASN A 177 20.10 -5.47 48.54
N MET A 178 19.47 -6.62 48.80
CA MET A 178 18.55 -6.77 49.94
C MET A 178 19.28 -6.61 51.27
N GLU A 179 20.52 -7.09 51.39
CA GLU A 179 21.35 -6.93 52.58
C GLU A 179 21.78 -5.47 52.78
N ASN A 180 22.22 -4.79 51.71
CA ASN A 180 22.53 -3.36 51.74
C ASN A 180 21.30 -2.50 52.07
N LEU A 181 20.12 -2.86 51.56
CA LEU A 181 18.86 -2.19 51.87
C LEU A 181 18.47 -2.39 53.33
N LYS A 182 18.61 -3.62 53.85
CA LYS A 182 18.37 -3.94 55.25
C LYS A 182 19.31 -3.17 56.17
N SER A 183 20.61 -3.17 55.86
CA SER A 183 21.62 -2.41 56.62
C SER A 183 21.33 -0.90 56.58
N SER A 184 20.93 -0.37 55.42
CA SER A 184 20.53 1.04 55.31
C SER A 184 19.30 1.36 56.17
N MET A 185 18.30 0.47 56.21
CA MET A 185 17.14 0.62 57.09
C MET A 185 17.51 0.55 58.58
N GLU A 186 18.44 -0.33 58.95
CA GLU A 186 18.96 -0.41 60.32
C GLU A 186 19.69 0.88 60.73
N HIS A 187 20.55 1.41 59.87
CA HIS A 187 21.24 2.69 60.11
C HIS A 187 20.27 3.88 60.18
N LEU A 188 19.24 3.90 59.32
CA LEU A 188 18.20 4.94 59.37
C LEU A 188 17.42 4.88 60.68
N ASN A 189 17.06 3.68 61.15
CA ASN A 189 16.35 3.52 62.41
C ASN A 189 17.23 3.95 63.60
N GLN A 190 18.52 3.58 63.59
CA GLN A 190 19.47 3.96 64.62
C GLN A 190 19.72 5.48 64.66
N ALA A 191 19.90 6.12 63.49
CA ALA A 191 20.05 7.56 63.38
C ALA A 191 18.79 8.30 63.85
N THR A 192 17.61 7.81 63.47
CA THR A 192 16.31 8.38 63.90
C THR A 192 16.12 8.23 65.41
N GLY A 193 16.52 7.10 65.99
CA GLY A 193 16.51 6.89 67.43
C GLY A 193 17.45 7.83 68.19
N ALA A 194 18.69 7.98 67.71
CA ALA A 194 19.66 8.91 68.29
C ALA A 194 19.18 10.37 68.20
N LEU A 195 18.53 10.74 67.09
CA LEU A 195 17.92 12.06 66.92
C LEU A 195 16.76 12.28 67.90
N ALA A 196 15.89 11.29 68.09
CA ALA A 196 14.80 11.35 69.06
C ALA A 196 15.31 11.48 70.51
N GLU A 197 16.38 10.75 70.86
CA GLU A 197 17.00 10.85 72.18
C GLU A 197 17.70 12.19 72.40
N SER A 198 18.37 12.72 71.36
CA SER A 198 18.98 14.04 71.39
C SER A 198 17.93 15.14 71.56
N SER A 199 16.81 15.04 70.84
CA SER A 199 15.64 15.93 71.01
C SER A 199 15.14 15.94 72.45
N LYS A 200 14.97 14.75 73.05
CA LYS A 200 14.50 14.63 74.44
C LYS A 200 15.48 15.24 75.45
N LYS A 201 16.79 15.11 75.22
CA LYS A 201 17.80 15.78 76.06
C LYS A 201 17.72 17.29 75.89
N LEU A 202 17.60 17.78 74.65
CA LEU A 202 17.42 19.21 74.36
C LEU A 202 16.20 19.78 75.10
N ASP A 203 15.06 19.12 75.03
CA ASP A 203 13.84 19.53 75.75
C ASP A 203 14.10 19.62 77.26
N GLY A 204 14.83 18.65 77.82
CA GLY A 204 15.20 18.66 79.22
C GLY A 204 16.14 19.81 79.63
N VAL A 205 17.11 20.19 78.77
CA VAL A 205 17.97 21.36 79.07
C VAL A 205 17.20 22.67 78.96
N ILE A 206 16.23 22.76 78.04
CA ILE A 206 15.36 23.92 77.88
C ILE A 206 14.47 24.09 79.12
N GLU A 207 13.87 23.00 79.62
CA GLU A 207 13.05 23.01 80.83
C GLU A 207 13.86 23.35 82.10
N GLN A 208 15.11 22.90 82.15
CA GLN A 208 16.03 23.20 83.25
C GLN A 208 16.54 24.66 83.22
N ALA A 209 16.66 25.25 82.02
CA ALA A 209 17.01 26.66 81.87
C ALA A 209 15.85 27.59 82.27
N ASP A 210 14.60 27.25 81.90
CA ASP A 210 13.40 28.01 82.28
C ASP A 210 13.14 27.99 83.79
N SER A 211 13.54 26.94 84.51
CA SER A 211 13.38 26.84 85.97
C SER A 211 14.44 27.59 86.79
N THR A 212 15.45 28.18 86.14
CA THR A 212 16.56 28.90 86.80
C THR A 212 16.49 30.43 86.58
N MET A 213 15.46 30.92 85.88
CA MET A 213 15.11 32.35 85.73
C MET A 213 13.89 32.71 86.57
#